data_AF-V8C865-F1
#
_entry.id   AF-V8C865-F1
#
_cell.length_a   1.000
_cell.length_b   1.000
_cell.length_c   1.000
_cell.angle_alpha   90.00
_cell.angle_beta   90.00
_cell.angle_gamma   90.00
#
_symmetry.space_group_name_H-M   'P 1'
#
loop_
_entity.id
_entity.type
_entity.pdbx_description
1 polymer ?
#
loop_
_entity_poly.entity_id
_entity_poly.type
_entity_poly.pdbx_seq_one_letter_code
_entity_poly.pdbx_strand_id
1 'polypeptide(L)' 'MKLRFEILPKEQKDIYPHLKAIKDLGFTLFGETAVALQLGHRVSIDFDFFTDKDISQLHSTLLSISGIEVSEISRQTNN' A
#
# COMPACT_ATOMS: atom_id res chain seq x y z
N MET A 1 13.36 1.59 15.28
CA MET A 1 12.57 2.83 15.16
C MET A 1 11.08 2.49 15.35
N LYS A 2 10.29 3.34 16.02
CA LYS A 2 8.86 3.09 16.30
C LYS A 2 7.98 3.89 15.34
N LEU A 3 7.12 3.21 14.58
CA LEU A 3 6.14 3.84 13.68
C LEU A 3 5.04 4.57 14.46
N ARG A 4 4.51 5.66 13.90
CA ARG A 4 3.50 6.57 14.46
C ARG A 4 2.16 6.33 13.78
N PHE A 5 1.43 5.30 14.18
CA PHE A 5 0.15 4.93 13.55
C PHE A 5 -0.98 5.92 13.83
N GLU A 6 -0.85 6.77 14.85
CA GLU A 6 -1.81 7.81 15.20
C GLU A 6 -2.11 8.77 14.03
N ILE A 7 -1.14 8.98 13.12
CA ILE A 7 -1.28 9.87 11.96
C ILE A 7 -2.15 9.32 10.83
N LEU A 8 -2.45 8.02 10.84
CA LEU A 8 -3.30 7.41 9.81
C LEU A 8 -4.78 7.73 10.10
N PRO A 9 -5.58 8.10 9.08
CA PRO A 9 -7.04 8.11 9.18
C PRO A 9 -7.60 6.75 9.61
N LYS A 10 -8.86 6.72 10.06
CA LYS A 10 -9.49 5.51 10.58
C LYS A 10 -9.51 4.39 9.53
N GLU A 11 -9.89 4.72 8.31
CA GLU A 11 -10.01 3.80 7.19
C GLU A 11 -8.65 3.15 6.86
N GLN A 12 -7.56 3.92 6.92
CA GLN A 12 -6.21 3.39 6.72
C GLN A 12 -5.74 2.50 7.87
N LYS A 13 -6.12 2.81 9.12
CA LYS A 13 -5.86 1.92 10.26
C LYS A 13 -6.59 0.61 10.13
N ASP A 14 -7.83 0.65 9.62
CA ASP A 14 -8.68 -0.53 9.43
C ASP A 14 -8.08 -1.46 8.34
N ILE A 15 -7.54 -0.91 7.24
CA ILE A 15 -6.94 -1.73 6.16
C ILE A 15 -5.49 -2.16 6.45
N TYR A 16 -4.71 -1.40 7.23
CA TYR A 16 -3.28 -1.65 7.43
C TYR A 16 -2.92 -3.10 7.84
N PRO A 17 -3.65 -3.79 8.75
CA PRO A 17 -3.38 -5.18 9.10
C PRO A 17 -3.46 -6.14 7.90
N HIS A 18 -4.33 -5.85 6.93
CA HIS A 18 -4.51 -6.66 5.72
C HIS A 18 -3.36 -6.49 4.72
N LEU A 19 -2.66 -5.35 4.77
CA LEU A 19 -1.50 -5.06 3.91
C LEU A 19 -0.24 -5.82 4.35
N LYS A 20 -0.26 -6.55 5.47
CA LYS A 20 0.86 -7.39 5.90
C LYS A 20 1.21 -8.44 4.84
N ALA A 21 0.21 -9.00 4.15
CA ALA A 21 0.42 -9.96 3.07
C ALA A 21 1.27 -9.38 1.93
N ILE A 22 1.14 -8.08 1.65
CA ILE A 22 1.90 -7.38 0.60
C ILE A 22 3.40 -7.35 0.95
N LYS A 23 3.74 -7.17 2.23
CA LYS A 23 5.13 -7.26 2.70
C LYS A 23 5.73 -8.64 2.45
N ASP A 24 4.96 -9.71 2.69
CA ASP A 24 5.42 -11.09 2.50
C ASP A 24 5.69 -11.39 1.01
N LEU A 25 5.10 -10.61 0.10
CA LEU A 25 5.37 -10.63 -1.35
C LEU A 25 6.62 -9.83 -1.76
N GLY A 26 7.38 -9.30 -0.80
CA GLY A 26 8.61 -8.55 -1.07
C GLY A 26 8.40 -7.06 -1.36
N PHE A 27 7.19 -6.54 -1.18
CA PHE A 27 6.93 -5.12 -1.32
C PHE A 27 7.34 -4.33 -0.07
N THR A 28 7.82 -3.12 -0.30
CA THR A 28 8.22 -2.16 0.72
C THR A 28 7.34 -0.92 0.61
N LEU A 29 6.77 -0.50 1.74
CA LEU A 29 6.08 0.79 1.83
C LEU A 29 7.09 1.91 1.63
N PHE A 30 6.82 2.82 0.70
CA PHE A 30 7.73 3.88 0.33
C PHE A 30 7.04 5.24 0.24
N GLY A 31 7.80 6.23 -0.18
CA GLY A 31 7.30 7.57 -0.44
C GLY A 31 6.87 8.32 0.82
N GLU A 32 5.95 9.23 0.60
CA GLU A 32 5.55 10.25 1.56
C GLU A 32 4.86 9.68 2.79
N THR A 33 4.07 8.61 2.63
CA THR A 33 3.40 7.91 3.74
C THR A 33 4.39 7.16 4.60
N ALA A 34 5.43 6.55 4.02
CA ALA A 34 6.49 5.90 4.79
C ALA A 34 7.15 6.93 5.72
N VAL A 35 7.61 8.07 5.19
CA VAL A 35 8.24 9.14 5.99
C VAL A 35 7.28 9.71 7.05
N ALA A 36 5.98 9.86 6.71
CA ALA A 36 4.95 10.28 7.66
C ALA A 36 4.87 9.35 8.87
N LEU A 37 4.85 8.04 8.65
CA LEU A 37 4.80 7.02 9.71
C LEU A 37 6.06 7.01 10.58
N GLN A 38 7.23 7.35 10.02
CA GLN A 38 8.47 7.40 10.80
C GLN A 38 8.52 8.63 11.71
N LEU A 39 8.11 9.79 11.19
CA LEU A 39 8.28 11.08 11.86
C LEU A 39 7.03 11.54 12.62
N GLY A 40 5.84 11.07 12.26
CA GLY A 40 4.57 11.49 12.85
C GLY A 40 4.18 12.94 12.57
N HIS A 41 4.73 13.56 11.53
CA HIS A 41 4.69 15.02 11.32
C HIS A 41 3.44 15.54 10.61
N ARG A 42 2.65 14.67 9.97
CA ARG A 42 1.40 15.02 9.29
C ARG A 42 0.54 13.79 9.09
N VAL A 43 -0.76 14.01 8.86
CA VAL A 43 -1.65 12.99 8.30
C VAL A 43 -1.21 12.70 6.86
N SER A 44 -1.10 11.42 6.51
CA SER A 44 -0.83 10.98 5.15
C SER A 44 -1.98 10.11 4.70
N ILE A 45 -2.39 10.27 3.44
CA ILE A 45 -3.43 9.49 2.80
C ILE A 45 -2.74 8.78 1.63
N ASP A 46 -3.20 7.57 1.33
CA ASP A 46 -2.60 6.59 0.40
C ASP A 46 -1.40 5.79 0.93
N PHE A 47 -1.21 4.58 0.39
CA PHE A 47 -0.05 3.72 0.64
C PHE A 47 0.60 3.35 -0.69
N ASP A 48 1.86 3.75 -0.88
CA ASP A 48 2.64 3.38 -2.07
C ASP A 48 3.61 2.25 -1.73
N PHE A 49 3.48 1.14 -2.45
CA PHE A 49 4.34 -0.03 -2.29
C PHE A 49 5.23 -0.25 -3.52
N PHE A 50 6.49 -0.54 -3.29
CA PHE A 50 7.49 -0.79 -4.33
C PHE A 50 8.17 -2.13 -4.10
N THR A 51 8.56 -2.81 -5.17
CA THR A 51 9.33 -4.06 -5.11
C THR A 51 10.39 -4.05 -6.19
N ASP A 52 11.51 -4.72 -5.93
CA ASP A 52 12.55 -5.03 -6.92
C ASP A 52 12.28 -6.38 -7.62
N LYS A 53 11.21 -7.09 -7.21
CA LYS A 53 10.80 -8.38 -7.75
C LYS A 53 10.05 -8.21 -9.06
N ASP A 54 10.08 -9.26 -9.88
CA ASP A 54 9.27 -9.32 -11.11
C ASP A 54 7.77 -9.22 -10.77
N ILE A 55 7.09 -8.28 -11.43
CA ILE A 55 5.67 -7.99 -11.26
C ILE A 55 4.79 -8.62 -12.36
N SER A 56 5.36 -9.44 -13.24
CA SER A 56 4.62 -10.06 -14.35
C SER A 56 3.45 -10.93 -13.88
N GLN A 57 3.51 -11.45 -12.65
CA GLN A 57 2.43 -12.21 -12.00
C GLN A 57 1.75 -11.43 -10.86
N LEU A 58 1.95 -10.11 -10.79
CA LEU A 58 1.45 -9.29 -9.69
C LEU A 58 -0.07 -9.32 -9.60
N HIS A 59 -0.76 -9.24 -10.75
CA HIS A 59 -2.22 -9.26 -10.78
C HIS A 59 -2.81 -10.52 -10.15
N SER A 60 -2.34 -11.72 -10.55
CA SER A 60 -2.78 -12.99 -9.95
C SER A 60 -2.37 -13.12 -8.48
N THR A 61 -1.22 -12.57 -8.10
CA THR A 61 -0.73 -12.59 -6.72
C THR A 61 -1.59 -11.71 -5.81
N LEU A 62 -1.95 -10.50 -6.24
CA LEU A 62 -2.81 -9.60 -5.47
C LEU A 62 -4.22 -10.17 -5.27
N LEU A 63 -4.78 -10.81 -6.31
CA LEU A 63 -6.08 -11.49 -6.22
C LEU A 63 -6.09 -12.66 -5.21
N SER A 64 -4.93 -13.22 -4.87
CA SER A 64 -4.83 -14.28 -3.86
C SER A 64 -4.91 -13.77 -2.42
N ILE A 65 -4.77 -12.45 -2.21
CA ILE A 65 -4.85 -11.84 -0.89
C ILE A 65 -6.32 -11.71 -0.50
N SER A 66 -6.73 -12.46 0.54
CA SER A 66 -8.09 -12.42 1.05
C SER A 66 -8.50 -11.00 1.47
N GLY A 67 -9.62 -10.52 0.93
CA GLY A 67 -10.19 -9.21 1.24
C GLY A 67 -9.67 -8.06 0.36
N ILE A 68 -8.90 -8.34 -0.69
CA ILE A 68 -8.50 -7.33 -1.69
C ILE A 68 -9.31 -7.50 -2.96
N GLU A 69 -9.95 -6.42 -3.40
CA GLU A 69 -10.52 -6.30 -4.75
C GLU A 69 -9.49 -5.62 -5.66
N VAL A 70 -9.14 -6.27 -6.77
CA VAL A 70 -8.21 -5.73 -7.77
C VAL A 70 -9.02 -5.30 -8.98
N SER A 71 -8.82 -4.06 -9.43
CA SER A 71 -9.39 -3.55 -10.68
C SER A 71 -8.29 -2.92 -11.53
N GLU A 72 -8.32 -3.19 -12.84
CA GLU A 72 -7.45 -2.52 -13.79
C GLU A 72 -8.15 -1.25 -14.28
N ILE A 73 -7.57 -0.09 -13.94
CA ILE A 73 -8.07 1.21 -14.42
C ILE A 73 -7.20 1.63 -15.60
N SER A 74 -7.69 1.41 -16.82
CA SER A 74 -7.09 2.00 -18.01
C SER A 74 -7.47 3.49 -18.07
N ARG A 75 -6.48 4.37 -18.24
CA ARG A 75 -6.77 5.77 -18.56
C ARG A 75 -7.43 5.81 -19.93
N GLN A 76 -8.71 6.18 -20.01
CA GLN A 76 -9.31 6.57 -21.28
C GLN A 76 -8.60 7.84 -21.77
N THR A 77 -7.81 7.73 -22.83
CA THR A 77 -7.39 8.89 -23.61
C THR A 77 -8.59 9.40 -24.38
N ASN A 78 -9.17 10.50 -23.91
CA ASN A 78 -10.13 11.26 -24.70
C ASN A 78 -9.38 11.82 -25.93
N ASN A 79 -9.74 11.36 -27.12
CA ASN A 79 -9.35 11.96 -28.40
C ASN A 79 -10.05 13.31 -28.60
#